data_AF-A0A072UPK7-F1
#
_entry.id   AF-A0A072UPK7-F1
#
_cell.length_a   1.000
_cell.length_b   1.000
_cell.length_c   1.000
_cell.angle_alpha   90.00
_cell.angle_beta   90.00
_cell.angle_gamma   90.00
#
_symmetry.space_group_name_H-M   'P 1'
#
loop_
_entity.id
_entity.type
_entity.pdbx_description
1 polymer ?
#
loop_
_entity_poly.entity_id
_entity_poly.type
_entity_poly.pdbx_seq_one_letter_code
_entity_poly.pdbx_strand_id
1 'polypeptide(L)'
;MQIRIRSGGHDYEGLSYVSEVPFVVIDLINLREVQVDVEKRSAWVQGGATAGELLYKISQKSKTLGFPAGICPTVGVSGLISGGGYGFLMRKYGLSADNILDAHIIDVNGRVLDRESMGEDLFWAIRGGGGASFGVIIAWKVKLVHVPSTVTIFRVSRTLEHNATKLIQKWQLVANKLDEDLNIRVILERVNTSTQTRKLTIKATFESLFLGGVDGLIPLMEEEFPELGLVREDCTEMSWIESVIYHGGFTSDFTSDQPLEVLLNRTHSGVLFFKAKSDYVRDPIPDIGLEGLWPMFYEDEAKSAVLIFTPYGGIMDEISESEIPFPHRAGNIYQIQHLVFWKEEGDKVEKRHINWIRKLYIYMEPFVSKSPRGAYVNYRDLDIGVNNNNGYTSYKKASIWGVKYFKNNFKRLAKVKTKVDPLNFFRSEQSIPSLSRFDNITIRHNTLPCEEGMQLLEFPDALHYVYDASHVIQVDDMEVRDNLTVETWPVRIEDREVKRLRGKEIVLVKVIWVGPTGESVTWESESKMKVSYPELFPSNYECSLKRSLKQTGKRTFIVHSGYKSLKRPRTMWSLKRADERPVSVPFRRLLELVRLSEPGGRLSEQAQFQPL
;
A
#
# COMPACT_ATOMS: atom_id res chain seq x y z
N MET A 1 -16.45 -8.03 -10.55
CA MET A 1 -16.34 -7.45 -9.20
C MET A 1 -14.99 -7.83 -8.62
N GLN A 2 -14.21 -6.88 -8.11
CA GLN A 2 -12.93 -7.17 -7.42
C GLN A 2 -13.16 -7.38 -5.91
N ILE A 3 -12.17 -7.94 -5.22
CA ILE A 3 -12.17 -8.04 -3.76
C ILE A 3 -10.95 -7.32 -3.18
N ARG A 4 -11.13 -6.65 -2.05
CA ARG A 4 -10.05 -6.11 -1.22
C ARG A 4 -10.10 -6.78 0.15
N ILE A 5 -8.96 -7.21 0.66
CA ILE A 5 -8.88 -7.97 1.91
C ILE A 5 -8.34 -7.03 2.97
N ARG A 6 -9.09 -6.87 4.07
CA ARG A 6 -8.73 -5.99 5.18
C ARG A 6 -8.53 -6.80 6.46
N SER A 7 -7.37 -6.61 7.07
CA SER A 7 -7.05 -7.06 8.42
C SER A 7 -7.10 -5.84 9.35
N GLY A 8 -5.96 -5.24 9.71
CA GLY A 8 -5.90 -4.04 10.55
C GLY A 8 -6.04 -2.70 9.82
N GLY A 9 -6.15 -2.68 8.49
CA GLY A 9 -6.37 -1.44 7.72
C GLY A 9 -5.16 -0.49 7.57
N HIS A 10 -3.94 -0.94 7.87
CA HIS A 10 -2.70 -0.14 7.80
C HIS A 10 -2.02 -0.09 6.40
N ASP A 11 -2.75 -0.35 5.31
CA ASP A 11 -2.16 -0.22 3.96
C ASP A 11 -1.92 1.26 3.64
N TYR A 12 -0.67 1.64 3.37
CA TYR A 12 -0.26 3.05 3.20
C TYR A 12 -0.89 3.76 1.99
N GLU A 13 -1.47 3.00 1.07
CA GLU A 13 -2.16 3.53 -0.12
C GLU A 13 -3.65 3.14 -0.11
N GLY A 14 -4.16 2.65 1.02
CA GLY A 14 -5.56 2.26 1.19
C GLY A 14 -6.00 1.07 0.35
N LEU A 15 -5.09 0.28 -0.24
CA LEU A 15 -5.45 -0.79 -1.18
C LEU A 15 -6.24 -1.94 -0.55
N SER A 16 -6.37 -1.98 0.78
CA SER A 16 -7.23 -2.94 1.49
C SER A 16 -8.71 -2.54 1.53
N TYR A 17 -9.05 -1.30 1.16
CA TYR A 17 -10.43 -0.78 1.19
C TYR A 17 -10.75 0.24 0.08
N VAL A 18 -9.83 0.52 -0.84
CA VAL A 18 -10.03 1.40 -2.02
C VAL A 18 -9.73 0.64 -3.31
N SER A 19 -10.52 0.93 -4.35
CA SER A 19 -10.34 0.41 -5.71
C SER A 19 -11.01 1.36 -6.71
N GLU A 20 -10.42 1.52 -7.90
CA GLU A 20 -11.01 2.34 -8.98
C GLU A 20 -12.16 1.65 -9.73
N VAL A 21 -12.35 0.35 -9.49
CA VAL A 21 -13.44 -0.45 -10.08
C VAL A 21 -14.36 -1.02 -9.00
N PRO A 22 -15.62 -1.37 -9.32
CA PRO A 22 -16.55 -1.97 -8.37
C PRO A 22 -15.95 -3.18 -7.64
N PHE A 23 -16.00 -3.13 -6.30
CA PHE A 23 -15.33 -4.08 -5.43
C PHE A 23 -16.12 -4.36 -4.14
N VAL A 24 -15.72 -5.44 -3.47
CA VAL A 24 -16.19 -5.82 -2.13
C VAL A 24 -15.00 -5.87 -1.18
N VAL A 25 -15.19 -5.44 0.06
CA VAL A 25 -14.20 -5.62 1.13
C VAL A 25 -14.50 -6.89 1.90
N ILE A 26 -13.52 -7.78 1.98
CA ILE A 26 -13.52 -8.91 2.91
C ILE A 26 -12.78 -8.44 4.16
N ASP A 27 -13.53 -8.05 5.19
CA ASP A 27 -12.97 -7.62 6.46
C ASP A 27 -12.83 -8.80 7.42
N LEU A 28 -11.59 -9.09 7.82
CA LEU A 28 -11.26 -10.20 8.70
C LEU A 28 -11.38 -9.84 10.18
N ILE A 29 -11.81 -8.62 10.54
CA ILE A 29 -11.84 -8.10 11.93
C ILE A 29 -12.39 -9.07 12.99
N ASN A 30 -13.36 -9.92 12.62
CA ASN A 30 -13.98 -10.89 13.54
C ASN A 30 -13.16 -12.19 13.71
N LEU A 31 -12.23 -12.50 12.80
CA LEU A 31 -11.31 -13.64 12.89
C LEU A 31 -10.03 -13.21 13.59
N ARG A 32 -10.07 -13.10 14.92
CA ARG A 32 -8.98 -12.55 15.75
C ARG A 32 -8.57 -13.40 16.94
N GLU A 33 -8.93 -14.68 16.94
CA GLU A 33 -8.52 -15.60 17.99
C GLU A 33 -6.99 -15.79 18.02
N VAL A 34 -6.43 -15.88 19.22
CA VAL A 34 -5.00 -16.18 19.45
C VAL A 34 -4.90 -17.32 20.47
N GLN A 35 -4.29 -18.43 20.05
CA GLN A 35 -4.05 -19.60 20.88
C GLN A 35 -2.53 -19.81 21.03
N VAL A 36 -2.04 -19.72 22.26
CA VAL A 36 -0.60 -19.78 22.57
C VAL A 36 -0.26 -21.13 23.21
N ASP A 37 0.72 -21.83 22.64
CA ASP A 37 1.31 -23.07 23.16
C ASP A 37 2.75 -22.77 23.62
N VAL A 38 2.92 -22.62 24.93
CA VAL A 38 4.21 -22.28 25.57
C VAL A 38 5.22 -23.42 25.46
N GLU A 39 4.76 -24.67 25.56
CA GLU A 39 5.62 -25.86 25.49
C GLU A 39 6.23 -26.01 24.10
N LYS A 40 5.41 -25.85 23.06
CA LYS A 40 5.87 -25.88 21.66
C LYS A 40 6.48 -24.58 21.18
N ARG A 41 6.46 -23.52 22.01
CA ARG A 41 6.88 -22.15 21.66
C ARG A 41 6.27 -21.71 20.32
N SER A 42 4.95 -21.86 20.21
CA SER A 42 4.22 -21.47 19.01
C SER A 42 2.87 -20.87 19.35
N ALA A 43 2.28 -20.12 18.44
CA ALA A 43 0.91 -19.64 18.58
C ALA A 43 0.17 -19.70 17.24
N TRP A 44 -1.11 -20.07 17.27
CA TRP A 44 -2.03 -19.82 16.17
C TRP A 44 -2.67 -18.45 16.38
N VAL A 45 -2.65 -17.63 15.32
CA VAL A 45 -3.25 -16.30 15.32
C VAL A 45 -4.10 -16.13 14.06
N GLN A 46 -5.37 -15.79 14.23
CA GLN A 46 -6.28 -15.55 13.10
C GLN A 46 -5.98 -14.21 12.40
N GLY A 47 -6.34 -14.12 11.11
CA GLY A 47 -5.85 -13.09 10.20
C GLY A 47 -6.36 -11.67 10.46
N GLY A 48 -7.42 -11.51 11.26
CA GLY A 48 -7.96 -10.22 11.70
C GLY A 48 -7.38 -9.70 13.02
N ALA A 49 -6.55 -10.50 13.71
CA ALA A 49 -5.89 -10.06 14.93
C ALA A 49 -4.89 -8.93 14.63
N THR A 50 -4.67 -8.05 15.61
CA THR A 50 -3.58 -7.06 15.57
C THR A 50 -2.30 -7.62 16.17
N ALA A 51 -1.17 -6.98 15.87
CA ALA A 51 0.10 -7.26 16.52
C ALA A 51 -0.02 -7.11 18.05
N GLY A 52 -0.69 -6.05 18.54
CA GLY A 52 -0.95 -5.82 19.95
C GLY A 52 -1.73 -6.96 20.61
N GLU A 53 -2.81 -7.44 19.99
CA GLU A 53 -3.58 -8.59 20.49
C GLU A 53 -2.73 -9.87 20.59
N LEU A 54 -1.91 -10.15 19.57
CA LEU A 54 -0.97 -11.28 19.58
C LEU A 54 0.04 -11.15 20.74
N LEU A 55 0.70 -10.00 20.85
CA LEU A 55 1.75 -9.76 21.84
C LEU A 55 1.20 -9.78 23.27
N TYR A 56 0.02 -9.20 23.49
CA TYR A 56 -0.70 -9.29 24.77
C TYR A 56 -1.01 -10.74 25.13
N LYS A 57 -1.53 -11.54 24.21
CA LYS A 57 -1.88 -12.94 24.50
C LYS A 57 -0.66 -13.81 24.80
N ILE A 58 0.49 -13.52 24.16
CA ILE A 58 1.76 -14.18 24.49
C ILE A 58 2.21 -13.79 25.91
N SER A 59 2.19 -12.50 26.26
CA SER A 59 2.67 -12.02 27.56
C SER A 59 1.84 -12.54 28.73
N GLN A 60 0.54 -12.76 28.52
CA GLN A 60 -0.35 -13.41 29.50
C GLN A 60 0.01 -14.87 29.79
N LYS A 61 0.73 -15.54 28.88
CA LYS A 61 1.11 -16.95 29.00
C LYS A 61 2.57 -17.16 29.36
N SER A 62 3.45 -16.22 29.01
CA SER A 62 4.87 -16.27 29.36
C SER A 62 5.50 -14.88 29.39
N LYS A 63 6.37 -14.65 30.38
CA LYS A 63 7.19 -13.43 30.48
C LYS A 63 8.50 -13.49 29.70
N THR A 64 8.83 -14.66 29.14
CA THR A 64 10.13 -14.93 28.50
C THR A 64 9.99 -15.44 27.06
N LEU A 65 8.78 -15.36 26.52
CA LEU A 65 8.51 -15.60 25.11
C LEU A 65 7.98 -14.31 24.47
N GLY A 66 8.37 -14.08 23.23
CA GLY A 66 7.92 -12.97 22.40
C GLY A 66 7.75 -13.39 20.95
N PHE A 67 7.49 -12.40 20.10
CA PHE A 67 7.41 -12.57 18.65
C PHE A 67 7.98 -11.30 17.98
N PRO A 68 8.84 -11.41 16.95
CA PRO A 68 9.39 -10.25 16.24
C PRO A 68 8.34 -9.59 15.34
N ALA A 69 7.38 -8.92 15.96
CA ALA A 69 6.32 -8.15 15.30
C ALA A 69 6.81 -6.75 14.88
N GLY A 70 5.89 -5.96 14.31
CA GLY A 70 6.07 -4.52 14.11
C GLY A 70 5.95 -3.71 15.40
N ILE A 71 6.30 -2.43 15.31
CA ILE A 71 6.26 -1.50 16.45
C ILE A 71 4.83 -1.03 16.76
N CYS A 72 4.04 -0.72 15.73
CA CYS A 72 2.66 -0.28 15.88
C CYS A 72 1.71 -1.42 16.31
N PRO A 73 1.08 -1.34 17.49
CA PRO A 73 0.25 -2.43 18.01
C PRO A 73 -1.07 -2.63 17.26
N THR A 74 -1.60 -1.60 16.59
CA THR A 74 -2.87 -1.69 15.83
C THR A 74 -2.73 -2.35 14.46
N VAL A 75 -1.50 -2.62 13.99
CA VAL A 75 -1.25 -3.25 12.69
C VAL A 75 -1.80 -4.68 12.67
N GLY A 76 -2.58 -5.02 11.65
CA GLY A 76 -3.13 -6.37 11.48
C GLY A 76 -2.07 -7.40 11.08
N VAL A 77 -2.07 -8.56 11.74
CA VAL A 77 -1.01 -9.57 11.60
C VAL A 77 -0.87 -10.11 10.17
N SER A 78 -1.98 -10.31 9.44
CA SER A 78 -1.93 -10.86 8.08
C SER A 78 -1.30 -9.89 7.09
N GLY A 79 -1.57 -8.59 7.22
CA GLY A 79 -0.90 -7.58 6.42
C GLY A 79 0.60 -7.52 6.75
N LEU A 80 0.92 -7.44 8.04
CA LEU A 80 2.28 -7.37 8.56
C LEU A 80 3.16 -8.54 8.09
N ILE A 81 2.76 -9.78 8.44
CA ILE A 81 3.52 -11.00 8.16
C ILE A 81 3.62 -11.21 6.65
N SER A 82 2.54 -10.99 5.90
CA SER A 82 2.56 -11.33 4.48
C SER A 82 3.43 -10.41 3.62
N GLY A 83 3.82 -9.24 4.12
CA GLY A 83 4.84 -8.38 3.51
C GLY A 83 6.21 -8.40 4.19
N GLY A 84 6.40 -9.23 5.22
CA GLY A 84 7.64 -9.33 6.00
C GLY A 84 7.39 -9.07 7.48
N GLY A 85 7.35 -7.80 7.86
CA GLY A 85 7.14 -7.33 9.23
C GLY A 85 8.46 -7.18 9.98
N TYR A 86 8.85 -5.94 10.29
CA TYR A 86 10.07 -5.66 11.03
C TYR A 86 9.77 -4.84 12.28
N GLY A 87 10.62 -4.98 13.30
CA GLY A 87 10.59 -4.20 14.53
C GLY A 87 11.94 -4.33 15.25
N PHE A 88 12.01 -3.94 16.52
CA PHE A 88 13.26 -3.91 17.28
C PHE A 88 13.96 -5.28 17.39
N LEU A 89 13.20 -6.38 17.35
CA LEU A 89 13.73 -7.74 17.42
C LEU A 89 14.37 -8.24 16.11
N MET A 90 14.32 -7.46 15.01
CA MET A 90 14.69 -7.97 13.69
C MET A 90 16.17 -8.35 13.56
N ARG A 91 17.08 -7.68 14.28
CA ARG A 91 18.52 -7.96 14.21
C ARG A 91 18.90 -9.29 14.88
N LYS A 92 18.12 -9.75 15.86
CA LYS A 92 18.32 -11.04 16.53
C LYS A 92 17.49 -12.17 15.96
N TYR A 93 16.24 -11.89 15.57
CA TYR A 93 15.29 -12.94 15.20
C TYR A 93 14.76 -12.86 13.77
N GLY A 94 15.16 -11.86 12.99
CA GLY A 94 14.66 -11.65 11.64
C GLY A 94 13.25 -11.06 11.61
N LEU A 95 12.59 -11.15 10.47
CA LEU A 95 11.25 -10.61 10.26
C LEU A 95 10.17 -11.47 10.91
N SER A 96 8.96 -10.92 11.06
CA SER A 96 7.77 -11.69 11.44
C SER A 96 7.57 -12.89 10.49
N ALA A 97 7.76 -12.67 9.19
CA ALA A 97 7.67 -13.67 8.13
C ALA A 97 8.74 -14.79 8.19
N ASP A 98 9.91 -14.50 8.79
CA ASP A 98 10.97 -15.49 8.99
C ASP A 98 10.59 -16.49 10.10
N ASN A 99 9.63 -16.12 10.96
CA ASN A 99 9.21 -16.85 12.15
C ASN A 99 7.83 -17.52 12.00
N ILE A 100 7.50 -17.99 10.79
CA ILE A 100 6.23 -18.65 10.50
C ILE A 100 6.45 -20.15 10.28
N LEU A 101 5.66 -20.96 10.97
CA LEU A 101 5.70 -22.42 10.91
C LEU A 101 4.66 -22.99 9.92
N ASP A 102 3.49 -22.35 9.87
CA ASP A 102 2.32 -22.78 9.10
C ASP A 102 1.36 -21.60 8.84
N ALA A 103 0.36 -21.77 7.98
CA ALA A 103 -0.69 -20.79 7.72
C ALA A 103 -1.95 -21.47 7.17
N HIS A 104 -3.12 -20.87 7.39
CA HIS A 104 -4.34 -21.22 6.68
C HIS A 104 -4.70 -20.13 5.66
N ILE A 105 -4.87 -20.52 4.40
CA ILE A 105 -5.21 -19.63 3.29
C ILE A 105 -6.41 -20.16 2.49
N ILE A 106 -7.30 -19.27 2.08
CA ILE A 106 -8.37 -19.57 1.13
C ILE A 106 -7.88 -19.23 -0.27
N ASP A 107 -7.85 -20.23 -1.16
CA ASP A 107 -7.43 -20.09 -2.54
C ASP A 107 -8.54 -19.55 -3.47
N VAL A 108 -8.24 -19.45 -4.77
CA VAL A 108 -9.19 -18.91 -5.76
C VAL A 108 -10.43 -19.80 -5.96
N ASN A 109 -10.37 -21.05 -5.54
CA ASN A 109 -11.48 -22.01 -5.62
C ASN A 109 -12.26 -22.10 -4.31
N GLY A 110 -11.92 -21.30 -3.30
CA GLY A 110 -12.58 -21.32 -1.99
C GLY A 110 -12.11 -22.44 -1.05
N ARG A 111 -11.01 -23.14 -1.38
CA ARG A 111 -10.47 -24.20 -0.52
C ARG A 111 -9.61 -23.60 0.59
N VAL A 112 -9.77 -24.11 1.81
CA VAL A 112 -8.87 -23.80 2.93
C VAL A 112 -7.66 -24.72 2.82
N LEU A 113 -6.48 -24.13 2.72
CA LEU A 113 -5.21 -24.84 2.60
C LEU A 113 -4.31 -24.50 3.80
N ASP A 114 -3.74 -25.53 4.40
CA ASP A 114 -2.58 -25.44 5.31
C ASP A 114 -1.25 -25.50 4.54
N ARG A 115 -0.10 -25.45 5.22
CA ARG A 115 1.22 -25.51 4.58
C ARG A 115 1.38 -26.75 3.69
N GLU A 116 0.96 -27.92 4.19
CA GLU A 116 1.10 -29.19 3.48
C GLU A 116 0.29 -29.16 2.17
N SER A 117 -0.99 -28.82 2.25
CA SER A 117 -1.91 -28.81 1.10
C SER A 117 -1.67 -27.64 0.13
N MET A 118 -1.16 -26.49 0.59
CA MET A 118 -0.78 -25.38 -0.28
C MET A 118 0.57 -25.59 -1.00
N GLY A 119 1.44 -26.40 -0.39
CA GLY A 119 2.80 -26.66 -0.86
C GLY A 119 3.78 -25.52 -0.61
N GLU A 120 5.07 -25.87 -0.60
CA GLU A 120 6.15 -24.95 -0.19
C GLU A 120 6.30 -23.70 -1.05
N ASP A 121 5.90 -23.75 -2.33
CA ASP A 121 5.98 -22.58 -3.22
C ASP A 121 4.99 -21.47 -2.83
N LEU A 122 3.75 -21.85 -2.49
CA LEU A 122 2.74 -20.90 -2.02
C LEU A 122 3.06 -20.46 -0.60
N PHE A 123 3.47 -21.39 0.27
CA PHE A 123 3.91 -21.07 1.63
C PHE A 123 5.11 -20.10 1.65
N TRP A 124 6.06 -20.25 0.72
CA TRP A 124 7.13 -19.28 0.51
C TRP A 124 6.56 -17.92 0.06
N ALA A 125 5.68 -17.90 -0.94
CA ALA A 125 5.17 -16.66 -1.53
C ALA A 125 4.38 -15.78 -0.55
N ILE A 126 3.60 -16.39 0.35
CA ILE A 126 2.78 -15.64 1.32
C ILE A 126 3.60 -15.04 2.47
N ARG A 127 4.84 -15.50 2.71
CA ARG A 127 5.72 -15.01 3.78
C ARG A 127 6.59 -13.84 3.32
N GLY A 128 5.98 -12.81 2.74
CA GLY A 128 6.70 -11.59 2.32
C GLY A 128 6.33 -11.08 0.93
N GLY A 129 5.62 -11.85 0.11
CA GLY A 129 5.24 -11.49 -1.26
C GLY A 129 3.99 -10.61 -1.38
N GLY A 130 3.37 -10.24 -0.25
CA GLY A 130 2.07 -9.55 -0.20
C GLY A 130 0.90 -10.52 -0.35
N GLY A 131 0.31 -10.94 0.77
CA GLY A 131 -0.65 -12.05 0.82
C GLY A 131 -1.88 -11.88 -0.07
N ALA A 132 -2.36 -10.64 -0.22
CA ALA A 132 -3.50 -10.29 -1.06
C ALA A 132 -3.28 -10.59 -2.56
N SER A 133 -2.06 -10.93 -2.99
CA SER A 133 -1.80 -11.40 -4.36
C SER A 133 -2.09 -12.89 -4.54
N PHE A 134 -2.28 -13.68 -3.49
CA PHE A 134 -2.31 -15.14 -3.58
C PHE A 134 -3.57 -15.78 -3.00
N GLY A 135 -4.23 -15.13 -2.05
CA GLY A 135 -5.46 -15.64 -1.43
C GLY A 135 -5.86 -14.85 -0.19
N VAL A 136 -6.85 -15.36 0.54
CA VAL A 136 -7.29 -14.79 1.83
C VAL A 136 -6.65 -15.57 2.97
N ILE A 137 -5.66 -14.98 3.64
CA ILE A 137 -4.95 -15.64 4.74
C ILE A 137 -5.75 -15.46 6.04
N ILE A 138 -6.30 -16.55 6.55
CA ILE A 138 -7.23 -16.56 7.68
C ILE A 138 -6.56 -16.92 9.01
N ALA A 139 -5.37 -17.54 8.99
CA ALA A 139 -4.59 -17.78 10.20
C ALA A 139 -3.09 -17.99 9.91
N TRP A 140 -2.25 -17.73 10.90
CA TRP A 140 -0.82 -18.01 10.91
C TRP A 140 -0.46 -18.84 12.13
N LYS A 141 0.45 -19.80 11.96
CA LYS A 141 1.14 -20.45 13.07
C LYS A 141 2.52 -19.82 13.20
N VAL A 142 2.71 -19.00 14.23
CA VAL A 142 3.95 -18.30 14.51
C VAL A 142 4.86 -19.11 15.42
N LYS A 143 6.17 -18.99 15.21
CA LYS A 143 7.22 -19.46 16.13
C LYS A 143 7.48 -18.36 17.16
N LEU A 144 7.36 -18.69 18.43
CA LEU A 144 7.69 -17.78 19.52
C LEU A 144 9.20 -17.83 19.80
N VAL A 145 9.77 -16.67 20.04
CA VAL A 145 11.21 -16.50 20.32
C VAL A 145 11.42 -16.26 21.81
N HIS A 146 12.62 -16.55 22.29
CA HIS A 146 12.96 -16.24 23.67
C HIS A 146 13.21 -14.72 23.82
N VAL A 147 12.75 -14.15 24.92
CA VAL A 147 13.14 -12.81 25.34
C VAL A 147 13.54 -12.87 26.82
N PRO A 148 14.56 -12.13 27.26
CA PRO A 148 14.89 -12.03 28.67
C PRO A 148 13.71 -11.47 29.47
N SER A 149 13.62 -11.82 30.75
CA SER A 149 12.59 -11.25 31.64
C SER A 149 12.75 -9.75 31.87
N THR A 150 13.98 -9.24 31.70
CA THR A 150 14.35 -7.84 31.82
C THR A 150 15.08 -7.42 30.56
N VAL A 151 14.59 -6.36 29.92
CA VAL A 151 15.21 -5.67 28.78
C VAL A 151 15.53 -4.24 29.19
N THR A 152 16.43 -3.58 28.47
CA THR A 152 16.79 -2.18 28.71
C THR A 152 16.46 -1.36 27.49
N ILE A 153 15.84 -0.20 27.69
CA ILE A 153 15.62 0.79 26.63
C ILE A 153 16.31 2.11 27.01
N PHE A 154 16.63 2.92 26.00
CA PHE A 154 16.96 4.34 26.19
C PHE A 154 16.37 5.18 25.05
N ARG A 155 16.21 6.47 25.31
CA ARG A 155 15.81 7.45 24.30
C ARG A 155 16.60 8.74 24.48
N VAL A 156 17.62 8.91 23.65
CA VAL A 156 18.53 10.06 23.72
C VAL A 156 18.30 10.96 22.51
N SER A 157 18.02 12.24 22.74
CA SER A 157 17.84 13.22 21.67
C SER A 157 18.99 14.23 21.59
N ARG A 158 19.34 14.62 20.36
CA ARG A 158 20.34 15.66 20.06
C ARG A 158 19.82 16.54 18.94
N THR A 159 20.00 17.85 19.05
CA THR A 159 19.67 18.80 17.96
C THR A 159 20.89 19.05 17.07
N LEU A 160 20.71 19.72 15.93
CA LEU A 160 21.83 20.11 15.08
C LEU A 160 22.89 20.92 15.83
N GLU A 161 22.48 21.80 16.75
CA GLU A 161 23.37 22.58 17.62
C GLU A 161 24.20 21.70 18.58
N HIS A 162 23.72 20.49 18.86
CA HIS A 162 24.40 19.49 19.70
C HIS A 162 25.04 18.38 18.86
N ASN A 163 25.57 18.74 17.68
CA ASN A 163 26.30 17.85 16.77
C ASN A 163 25.51 16.61 16.27
N ALA A 164 24.19 16.68 16.17
CA ALA A 164 23.36 15.56 15.70
C ALA A 164 23.82 14.98 14.35
N THR A 165 24.23 15.81 13.38
CA THR A 165 24.74 15.33 12.07
C THR A 165 25.91 14.35 12.24
N LYS A 166 26.87 14.67 13.11
CA LYS A 166 28.05 13.83 13.35
C LYS A 166 27.70 12.56 14.10
N LEU A 167 26.74 12.60 15.01
CA LEU A 167 26.25 11.41 15.69
C LEU A 167 25.51 10.46 14.73
N ILE A 168 24.72 11.01 13.81
CA ILE A 168 24.09 10.22 12.75
C ILE A 168 25.18 9.57 11.87
N GLN A 169 26.22 10.31 11.48
CA GLN A 169 27.35 9.72 10.73
C GLN A 169 27.98 8.53 11.46
N LYS A 170 28.28 8.69 12.76
CA LYS A 170 28.84 7.62 13.56
C LYS A 170 27.89 6.43 13.66
N TRP A 171 26.62 6.69 13.93
CA TRP A 171 25.58 5.67 13.93
C TRP A 171 25.53 4.88 12.61
N GLN A 172 25.60 5.53 11.44
CA GLN A 172 25.61 4.84 10.14
C GLN A 172 26.75 3.82 9.98
N LEU A 173 27.88 4.02 10.69
CA LEU A 173 29.07 3.17 10.58
C LEU A 173 29.04 1.95 11.50
N VAL A 174 28.32 2.06 12.62
CA VAL A 174 28.32 1.07 13.70
C VAL A 174 26.99 0.34 13.84
N ALA A 175 25.86 0.99 13.56
CA ALA A 175 24.53 0.49 13.96
C ALA A 175 24.16 -0.88 13.40
N ASN A 176 24.64 -1.23 12.20
CA ASN A 176 24.39 -2.56 11.62
C ASN A 176 25.34 -3.65 12.14
N LYS A 177 26.40 -3.26 12.85
CA LYS A 177 27.46 -4.13 13.38
C LYS A 177 27.42 -4.29 14.89
N LEU A 178 26.61 -3.49 15.59
CA LEU A 178 26.41 -3.62 17.03
C LEU A 178 26.00 -5.03 17.40
N ASP A 179 26.18 -5.41 18.66
CA ASP A 179 25.66 -6.67 19.20
C ASP A 179 24.21 -6.94 18.74
N GLU A 180 23.88 -8.18 18.37
CA GLU A 180 22.57 -8.54 17.83
C GLU A 180 21.42 -8.31 18.84
N ASP A 181 21.73 -8.30 20.14
CA ASP A 181 20.79 -7.98 21.21
C ASP A 181 20.43 -6.49 21.29
N LEU A 182 21.20 -5.62 20.63
CA LEU A 182 21.00 -4.18 20.63
C LEU A 182 20.45 -3.68 19.29
N ASN A 183 19.34 -2.96 19.33
CA ASN A 183 18.82 -2.23 18.18
C ASN A 183 18.67 -0.76 18.54
N ILE A 184 19.22 0.15 17.72
CA ILE A 184 19.12 1.60 17.91
C ILE A 184 18.57 2.21 16.62
N ARG A 185 17.32 2.67 16.62
CA ARG A 185 16.74 3.44 15.51
C ARG A 185 17.00 4.94 15.68
N VAL A 186 17.06 5.67 14.58
CA VAL A 186 17.16 7.14 14.58
C VAL A 186 15.89 7.75 14.00
N ILE A 187 15.26 8.66 14.73
CA ILE A 187 14.10 9.43 14.29
C ILE A 187 14.52 10.89 14.10
N LEU A 188 14.34 11.40 12.89
CA LEU A 188 14.62 12.79 12.51
C LEU A 188 13.31 13.55 12.34
N GLU A 189 13.18 14.65 13.08
CA GLU A 189 12.01 15.53 13.01
C GLU A 189 12.41 16.99 13.26
N ARG A 190 11.57 17.92 12.77
CA ARG A 190 11.71 19.35 13.09
C ARG A 190 11.10 19.64 14.46
N VAL A 191 11.81 20.39 15.29
CA VAL A 191 11.33 20.84 16.61
C VAL A 191 11.57 22.33 16.82
N ASN A 192 10.81 22.92 17.75
CA ASN A 192 11.11 24.24 18.30
C ASN A 192 12.04 24.09 19.51
N THR A 193 13.13 24.83 19.57
CA THR A 193 13.96 24.89 20.78
C THR A 193 13.22 25.60 21.90
N SER A 194 13.27 25.06 23.12
CA SER A 194 12.64 25.65 24.32
C SER A 194 13.35 26.90 24.85
N THR A 195 14.54 27.23 24.34
CA THR A 195 15.24 28.47 24.67
C THR A 195 14.45 29.67 24.13
N GLN A 196 14.55 30.82 24.82
CA GLN A 196 13.74 32.04 24.67
C GLN A 196 13.56 32.57 23.23
N THR A 197 14.28 32.05 22.25
CA THR A 197 14.31 32.46 20.84
C THR A 197 13.32 31.73 19.92
N ARG A 198 12.56 30.69 20.37
CA ARG A 198 11.63 29.90 19.51
C ARG A 198 12.23 29.51 18.15
N LYS A 199 13.53 29.17 18.12
CA LYS A 199 14.23 28.85 16.88
C LYS A 199 13.86 27.42 16.45
N LEU A 200 13.53 27.25 15.18
CA LEU A 200 13.35 25.92 14.59
C LEU A 200 14.72 25.23 14.44
N THR A 201 14.80 23.95 14.79
CA THR A 201 15.98 23.09 14.56
C THR A 201 15.53 21.67 14.21
N ILE A 202 16.47 20.82 13.79
CA ILE A 202 16.23 19.38 13.57
C ILE A 202 16.73 18.62 14.78
N LYS A 203 15.91 17.67 15.26
CA LYS A 203 16.23 16.78 16.37
C LYS A 203 16.40 15.36 15.83
N ALA A 204 17.51 14.73 16.16
CA ALA A 204 17.74 13.31 16.01
C ALA A 204 17.48 12.63 17.36
N THR A 205 16.60 11.63 17.37
CA THR A 205 16.29 10.82 18.54
C THR A 205 16.79 9.41 18.31
N PHE A 206 17.74 8.98 19.13
CA PHE A 206 18.26 7.61 19.19
C PHE A 206 17.42 6.83 20.18
N GLU A 207 16.66 5.86 19.68
CA GLU A 207 15.75 5.06 20.48
C GLU A 207 16.12 3.60 20.35
N SER A 208 16.19 2.90 21.48
CA SER A 208 16.74 1.55 21.51
C SER A 208 15.86 0.52 22.19
N LEU A 209 16.14 -0.73 21.84
CA LEU A 209 15.83 -1.90 22.64
C LEU A 209 17.11 -2.74 22.77
N PHE A 210 17.46 -3.09 24.00
CA PHE A 210 18.52 -4.02 24.34
C PHE A 210 17.96 -5.23 25.08
N LEU A 211 18.22 -6.43 24.58
CA LEU A 211 17.79 -7.69 25.20
C LEU A 211 18.77 -8.11 26.31
N GLY A 212 18.87 -7.29 27.33
CA GLY A 212 19.70 -7.50 28.51
C GLY A 212 19.52 -6.40 29.53
N GLY A 213 20.26 -6.48 30.63
CA GLY A 213 20.26 -5.46 31.67
C GLY A 213 21.20 -4.29 31.37
N VAL A 214 21.01 -3.19 32.10
CA VAL A 214 21.79 -1.95 31.93
C VAL A 214 23.28 -2.16 32.22
N ASP A 215 23.61 -3.12 33.08
CA ASP A 215 25.00 -3.50 33.41
C ASP A 215 25.74 -4.12 32.21
N GLY A 216 25.01 -4.72 31.25
CA GLY A 216 25.57 -5.17 29.98
C GLY A 216 25.55 -4.08 28.91
N LEU A 217 24.52 -3.22 28.92
CA LEU A 217 24.34 -2.18 27.90
C LEU A 217 25.39 -1.06 27.97
N ILE A 218 25.70 -0.57 29.17
CA ILE A 218 26.61 0.58 29.33
C ILE A 218 28.02 0.25 28.81
N PRO A 219 28.68 -0.85 29.23
CA PRO A 219 29.99 -1.20 28.69
C PRO A 219 29.98 -1.41 27.17
N LEU A 220 28.93 -2.03 26.64
CA LEU A 220 28.76 -2.23 25.20
C LEU A 220 28.71 -0.90 24.45
N MET A 221 27.96 0.07 24.98
CA MET A 221 27.85 1.41 24.38
C MET A 221 29.14 2.22 24.51
N GLU A 222 29.88 2.07 25.61
CA GLU A 222 31.22 2.67 25.77
C GLU A 222 32.24 2.11 24.77
N GLU A 223 32.12 0.83 24.40
CA GLU A 223 33.00 0.18 23.44
C GLU A 223 32.60 0.50 21.99
N GLU A 224 31.33 0.32 21.63
CA GLU A 224 30.89 0.30 20.24
C GLU A 224 30.34 1.65 19.74
N PHE A 225 29.79 2.49 20.63
CA PHE A 225 29.26 3.80 20.25
C PHE A 225 29.39 4.87 21.35
N PRO A 226 30.62 5.13 21.84
CA PRO A 226 30.85 6.05 22.96
C PRO A 226 30.45 7.50 22.64
N GLU A 227 30.45 7.90 21.36
CA GLU A 227 30.10 9.26 20.96
C GLU A 227 28.66 9.65 21.31
N LEU A 228 27.74 8.68 21.46
CA LEU A 228 26.38 8.98 21.90
C LEU A 228 26.36 9.57 23.33
N GLY A 229 27.34 9.19 24.15
CA GLY A 229 27.48 9.60 25.53
C GLY A 229 26.33 9.09 26.41
N LEU A 230 25.91 7.85 26.19
CA LEU A 230 24.86 7.20 26.97
C LEU A 230 25.34 7.00 28.40
N VAL A 231 24.52 7.41 29.37
CA VAL A 231 24.76 7.14 30.79
C VAL A 231 23.66 6.26 31.38
N ARG A 232 23.90 5.69 32.56
CA ARG A 232 22.95 4.78 33.22
C ARG A 232 21.60 5.45 33.46
N GLU A 233 21.59 6.74 33.75
CA GLU A 233 20.40 7.54 34.03
C GLU A 233 19.49 7.73 32.81
N ASP A 234 20.02 7.53 31.59
CA ASP A 234 19.24 7.56 30.35
C ASP A 234 18.52 6.21 30.08
N CYS A 235 18.86 5.17 30.83
CA CYS A 235 18.40 3.80 30.62
C CYS A 235 17.25 3.45 31.55
N THR A 236 16.31 2.64 31.07
CA THR A 236 15.23 2.08 31.88
C THR A 236 15.11 0.59 31.64
N GLU A 237 15.18 -0.18 32.73
CA GLU A 237 14.93 -1.62 32.71
C GLU A 237 13.44 -1.91 32.90
N MET A 238 12.91 -2.82 32.10
CA MET A 238 11.51 -3.22 32.14
C MET A 238 11.34 -4.63 31.55
N SER A 239 10.14 -5.19 31.60
CA SER A 239 9.83 -6.41 30.85
C SER A 239 9.75 -6.13 29.36
N TRP A 240 9.94 -7.15 28.54
CA TRP A 240 9.84 -7.00 27.09
C TRP A 240 8.48 -6.46 26.62
N ILE A 241 7.37 -6.87 27.24
CA ILE A 241 6.04 -6.39 26.83
C ILE A 241 5.81 -4.92 27.20
N GLU A 242 6.40 -4.42 28.28
CA GLU A 242 6.38 -3.00 28.63
C GLU A 242 7.15 -2.18 27.59
N SER A 243 8.26 -2.70 27.07
CA SER A 243 8.99 -2.03 25.97
C SER A 243 8.15 -1.93 24.69
N VAL A 244 7.29 -2.91 24.42
CA VAL A 244 6.34 -2.86 23.28
C VAL A 244 5.33 -1.73 23.46
N ILE A 245 4.82 -1.51 24.68
CA ILE A 245 3.90 -0.41 24.99
C ILE A 245 4.60 0.93 24.83
N TYR A 246 5.82 1.04 25.36
CA TYR A 246 6.64 2.24 25.25
C TYR A 246 6.87 2.63 23.78
N HIS A 247 7.41 1.70 22.99
CA HIS A 247 7.72 1.96 21.58
C HIS A 247 6.48 2.11 20.69
N GLY A 248 5.36 1.50 21.08
CA GLY A 248 4.06 1.66 20.43
C GLY A 248 3.43 3.04 20.61
N GLY A 249 4.08 3.95 21.35
CA GLY A 249 3.68 5.34 21.49
C GLY A 249 2.52 5.58 22.45
N PHE A 250 2.09 4.58 23.22
CA PHE A 250 1.01 4.72 24.20
C PHE A 250 1.41 5.58 25.41
N THR A 251 2.70 5.81 25.62
CA THR A 251 3.25 6.60 26.71
C THR A 251 4.27 7.61 26.19
N SER A 252 4.15 8.88 26.60
CA SER A 252 5.18 9.90 26.36
C SER A 252 6.37 9.77 27.32
N ASP A 253 6.14 9.17 28.50
CA ASP A 253 7.07 9.14 29.61
C ASP A 253 7.31 7.70 30.10
N PHE A 254 8.56 7.41 30.49
CA PHE A 254 9.01 6.09 30.98
C PHE A 254 8.30 5.59 32.25
N THR A 255 7.50 6.45 32.90
CA THR A 255 6.90 6.23 34.22
C THR A 255 5.40 5.96 34.16
N SER A 256 4.82 5.89 32.97
CA SER A 256 3.39 5.66 32.82
C SER A 256 3.08 4.17 32.94
N ASP A 257 2.56 3.75 34.10
CA ASP A 257 1.98 2.42 34.39
C ASP A 257 0.74 2.14 33.52
N GLN A 258 0.88 2.13 32.19
CA GLN A 258 -0.24 1.74 31.33
C GLN A 258 -0.54 0.26 31.54
N PRO A 259 -1.82 -0.11 31.69
CA PRO A 259 -2.22 -1.50 31.72
C PRO A 259 -1.86 -2.16 30.39
N LEU A 260 -1.45 -3.44 30.42
CA LEU A 260 -1.10 -4.19 29.20
C LEU A 260 -2.27 -4.27 28.21
N GLU A 261 -3.51 -4.15 28.72
CA GLU A 261 -4.76 -4.10 27.97
C GLU A 261 -4.79 -2.97 26.93
N VAL A 262 -3.94 -1.94 27.03
CA VAL A 262 -3.82 -0.90 26.00
C VAL A 262 -3.44 -1.49 24.63
N LEU A 263 -2.72 -2.62 24.60
CA LEU A 263 -2.38 -3.36 23.37
C LEU A 263 -3.61 -3.98 22.68
N LEU A 264 -4.73 -4.12 23.39
CA LEU A 264 -6.00 -4.59 22.83
C LEU A 264 -6.78 -3.46 22.15
N ASN A 265 -6.37 -2.21 22.32
CA ASN A 265 -6.99 -1.08 21.64
C ASN A 265 -6.69 -1.16 20.14
N ARG A 266 -7.76 -1.14 19.33
CA ARG A 266 -7.69 -1.19 17.86
C ARG A 266 -7.86 0.19 17.22
N THR A 267 -8.21 1.20 18.01
CA THR A 267 -8.43 2.56 17.52
C THR A 267 -7.13 3.34 17.56
N HIS A 268 -6.71 3.84 16.40
CA HIS A 268 -5.60 4.77 16.33
C HIS A 268 -6.07 6.17 16.76
N SER A 269 -5.52 6.72 17.84
CA SER A 269 -5.79 8.11 18.22
C SER A 269 -5.12 9.07 17.25
N GLY A 270 -5.80 10.19 16.92
CA GLY A 270 -5.18 11.28 16.17
C GLY A 270 -4.82 10.95 14.71
N VAL A 271 -5.74 10.33 13.96
CA VAL A 271 -5.53 10.00 12.54
C VAL A 271 -5.16 11.25 11.75
N LEU A 272 -3.95 11.25 11.20
CA LEU A 272 -3.45 12.26 10.27
C LEU A 272 -3.44 11.67 8.86
N PHE A 273 -3.69 12.52 7.87
CA PHE A 273 -3.34 12.17 6.50
C PHE A 273 -1.82 12.08 6.40
N PHE A 274 -1.34 11.12 5.62
CA PHE A 274 0.10 10.98 5.42
C PHE A 274 0.43 10.40 4.04
N LYS A 275 1.67 10.64 3.63
CA LYS A 275 2.31 9.93 2.52
C LYS A 275 3.64 9.40 3.01
N ALA A 276 3.93 8.17 2.63
CA ALA A 276 5.17 7.49 2.99
C ALA A 276 5.94 7.05 1.75
N LYS A 277 7.27 6.91 1.93
CA LYS A 277 8.19 6.26 0.98
C LYS A 277 9.25 5.51 1.76
N SER A 278 9.99 4.62 1.09
CA SER A 278 11.06 3.86 1.72
C SER A 278 12.27 3.71 0.83
N ASP A 279 13.45 3.70 1.43
CA ASP A 279 14.72 3.40 0.78
C ASP A 279 15.57 2.44 1.61
N TYR A 280 16.56 1.84 0.95
CA TYR A 280 17.61 1.05 1.59
C TYR A 280 18.94 1.71 1.37
N VAL A 281 19.72 1.90 2.43
CA VAL A 281 21.07 2.44 2.37
C VAL A 281 22.06 1.28 2.43
N ARG A 282 23.09 1.33 1.58
CA ARG A 282 24.17 0.32 1.52
C ARG A 282 25.53 0.87 1.92
N ASP A 283 25.74 2.16 1.66
CA ASP A 283 26.94 2.91 2.01
C ASP A 283 26.52 4.12 2.85
N PRO A 284 27.28 4.50 3.90
CA PRO A 284 26.96 5.66 4.71
C PRO A 284 26.76 6.94 3.86
N ILE A 285 25.65 7.64 4.10
CA ILE A 285 25.36 8.92 3.45
C ILE A 285 26.40 9.94 3.94
N PRO A 286 27.13 10.63 3.06
CA PRO A 286 28.17 11.58 3.46
C PRO A 286 27.59 12.79 4.18
N ASP A 287 28.43 13.53 4.91
CA ASP A 287 28.02 14.73 5.67
C ASP A 287 27.22 15.70 4.80
N ILE A 288 27.71 16.00 3.60
CA ILE A 288 27.04 16.90 2.66
C ILE A 288 25.65 16.42 2.22
N GLY A 289 25.42 15.11 2.22
CA GLY A 289 24.12 14.50 1.93
C GLY A 289 23.16 14.64 3.11
N LEU A 290 23.64 14.50 4.35
CA LEU A 290 22.82 14.78 5.54
C LEU A 290 22.55 16.28 5.68
N GLU A 291 23.56 17.13 5.46
CA GLU A 291 23.46 18.59 5.58
C GLU A 291 22.49 19.20 4.57
N GLY A 292 22.43 18.64 3.36
CA GLY A 292 21.46 19.07 2.36
C GLY A 292 20.00 18.66 2.65
N LEU A 293 19.75 17.73 3.59
CA LEU A 293 18.40 17.41 4.05
C LEU A 293 17.82 18.51 4.94
N TRP A 294 18.64 19.15 5.78
CA TRP A 294 18.14 20.08 6.81
C TRP A 294 17.32 21.24 6.25
N PRO A 295 17.72 21.93 5.17
CA PRO A 295 16.90 22.95 4.53
C PRO A 295 15.49 22.48 4.16
N MET A 296 15.34 21.24 3.70
CA MET A 296 14.04 20.69 3.26
C MET A 296 13.05 20.54 4.42
N PHE A 297 13.54 20.27 5.63
CA PHE A 297 12.69 20.18 6.83
C PHE A 297 12.18 21.55 7.30
N TYR A 298 12.85 22.65 6.93
CA TYR A 298 12.38 23.99 7.29
C TYR A 298 11.25 24.50 6.38
N GLU A 299 10.97 23.80 5.27
CA GLU A 299 9.80 24.09 4.43
C GLU A 299 8.49 23.90 5.22
N ASP A 300 7.45 24.66 4.88
CA ASP A 300 6.17 24.63 5.64
C ASP A 300 5.47 23.27 5.50
N GLU A 301 5.56 22.67 4.31
CA GLU A 301 5.04 21.33 4.01
C GLU A 301 5.69 20.23 4.86
N ALA A 302 6.89 20.48 5.38
CA ALA A 302 7.68 19.54 6.18
C ALA A 302 7.41 19.67 7.69
N LYS A 303 6.44 20.48 8.11
CA LYS A 303 6.18 20.75 9.54
C LYS A 303 6.02 19.50 10.39
N SER A 304 5.40 18.47 9.83
CA SER A 304 5.22 17.16 10.45
C SER A 304 5.89 16.07 9.61
N ALA A 305 7.04 16.37 9.01
CA ALA A 305 7.84 15.37 8.32
C ALA A 305 8.72 14.59 9.31
N VAL A 306 8.86 13.30 9.07
CA VAL A 306 9.66 12.39 9.88
C VAL A 306 10.48 11.51 8.95
N LEU A 307 11.77 11.33 9.25
CA LEU A 307 12.57 10.25 8.70
C LEU A 307 12.94 9.27 9.82
N ILE A 308 12.75 7.98 9.57
CA ILE A 308 13.09 6.91 10.52
C ILE A 308 14.16 6.03 9.88
N PHE A 309 15.31 5.91 10.53
CA PHE A 309 16.41 5.04 10.11
C PHE A 309 16.42 3.80 11.01
N THR A 310 16.19 2.62 10.41
CA THR A 310 16.12 1.35 11.13
C THR A 310 17.33 0.47 10.77
N PRO A 311 18.20 0.12 11.73
CA PRO A 311 19.44 -0.59 11.43
C PRO A 311 19.20 -2.04 11.00
N TYR A 312 20.00 -2.50 10.04
CA TYR A 312 20.03 -3.88 9.55
C TYR A 312 21.20 -4.63 10.20
N GLY A 313 21.71 -5.70 9.59
CA GLY A 313 22.73 -6.56 10.16
C GLY A 313 22.20 -7.54 11.20
N GLY A 314 23.10 -8.14 11.98
CA GLY A 314 22.79 -9.33 12.79
C GLY A 314 22.29 -10.48 11.91
N ILE A 315 21.28 -11.21 12.36
CA ILE A 315 20.70 -12.35 11.62
C ILE A 315 20.13 -11.95 10.24
N MET A 316 19.81 -10.67 10.01
CA MET A 316 19.34 -10.19 8.70
C MET A 316 20.41 -10.32 7.61
N ASP A 317 21.70 -10.36 7.96
CA ASP A 317 22.80 -10.59 7.03
C ASP A 317 23.06 -12.09 6.80
N GLU A 318 22.62 -12.95 7.71
CA GLU A 318 22.78 -14.41 7.62
C GLU A 318 21.71 -15.08 6.76
N ILE A 319 20.49 -14.55 6.79
CA ILE A 319 19.37 -15.08 6.02
C ILE A 319 19.56 -14.78 4.53
N SER A 320 19.46 -15.81 3.68
CA SER A 320 19.55 -15.66 2.22
C SER A 320 18.50 -14.70 1.68
N GLU A 321 18.86 -13.88 0.69
CA GLU A 321 17.93 -12.96 0.00
C GLU A 321 16.77 -13.67 -0.72
N SER A 322 16.82 -15.00 -0.85
CA SER A 322 15.78 -15.80 -1.50
C SER A 322 15.06 -16.78 -0.55
N GLU A 323 15.43 -16.80 0.74
CA GLU A 323 14.84 -17.67 1.76
C GLU A 323 13.31 -17.46 1.86
N ILE A 324 12.91 -16.20 1.82
CA ILE A 324 11.53 -15.75 1.64
C ILE A 324 11.50 -14.66 0.55
N PRO A 325 10.32 -14.21 0.07
CA PRO A 325 10.24 -13.20 -0.98
C PRO A 325 10.91 -11.86 -0.65
N PHE A 326 10.99 -11.50 0.63
CA PHE A 326 11.69 -10.30 1.09
C PHE A 326 13.20 -10.41 0.84
N PRO A 327 13.79 -9.55 -0.02
CA PRO A 327 15.15 -9.77 -0.52
C PRO A 327 16.21 -8.85 0.13
N HIS A 328 15.83 -7.97 1.04
CA HIS A 328 16.73 -6.93 1.55
C HIS A 328 17.49 -7.45 2.76
N ARG A 329 18.51 -8.28 2.51
CA ARG A 329 19.32 -8.97 3.53
C ARG A 329 20.73 -8.36 3.62
N ALA A 330 21.77 -9.19 3.59
CA ALA A 330 23.17 -8.79 3.56
C ALA A 330 23.46 -7.61 2.61
N GLY A 331 24.29 -6.68 3.10
CA GLY A 331 24.75 -5.52 2.35
C GLY A 331 23.85 -4.29 2.41
N ASN A 332 22.79 -4.30 3.22
CA ASN A 332 22.04 -3.08 3.57
C ASN A 332 22.42 -2.67 4.99
N ILE A 333 22.83 -1.42 5.20
CA ILE A 333 23.21 -0.92 6.53
C ILE A 333 21.98 -0.52 7.35
N TYR A 334 20.99 0.10 6.71
CA TYR A 334 19.71 0.43 7.34
C TYR A 334 18.65 0.71 6.27
N GLN A 335 17.39 0.67 6.68
CA GLN A 335 16.25 1.12 5.89
C GLN A 335 15.83 2.53 6.34
N ILE A 336 15.41 3.36 5.40
CA ILE A 336 14.85 4.68 5.66
C ILE A 336 13.36 4.64 5.36
N GLN A 337 12.54 5.08 6.31
CA GLN A 337 11.15 5.45 6.07
C GLN A 337 11.06 6.97 6.01
N HIS A 338 10.51 7.50 4.92
CA HIS A 338 10.21 8.91 4.73
C HIS A 338 8.72 9.11 4.95
N LEU A 339 8.34 10.04 5.82
CA LEU A 339 6.95 10.34 6.16
C LEU A 339 6.71 11.83 6.13
N VAL A 340 5.53 12.22 5.67
CA VAL A 340 4.98 13.56 5.86
C VAL A 340 3.53 13.44 6.29
N PHE A 341 3.19 14.10 7.40
CA PHE A 341 1.84 14.10 7.97
C PHE A 341 1.18 15.46 7.84
N TRP A 342 -0.14 15.48 7.70
CA TRP A 342 -0.93 16.70 7.73
C TRP A 342 -2.35 16.48 8.27
N LYS A 343 -2.95 17.54 8.80
CA LYS A 343 -4.31 17.53 9.39
C LYS A 343 -5.38 18.02 8.41
N GLU A 344 -5.04 19.02 7.62
CA GLU A 344 -5.98 19.73 6.76
C GLU A 344 -6.41 18.85 5.58
N GLU A 345 -7.71 18.65 5.41
CA GLU A 345 -8.26 17.94 4.26
C GLU A 345 -8.21 18.81 2.98
N GLY A 346 -8.08 18.15 1.83
CA GLY A 346 -8.30 18.76 0.51
C GLY A 346 -7.15 18.57 -0.48
N ASP A 347 -7.51 18.42 -1.75
CA ASP A 347 -6.58 18.05 -2.84
C ASP A 347 -5.36 18.95 -2.96
N LYS A 348 -5.50 20.26 -2.69
CA LYS A 348 -4.38 21.20 -2.78
C LYS A 348 -3.36 20.96 -1.65
N VAL A 349 -3.85 20.67 -0.45
CA VAL A 349 -3.03 20.34 0.72
C VAL A 349 -2.33 19.00 0.49
N GLU A 350 -3.07 18.00 0.05
CA GLU A 350 -2.51 16.71 -0.31
C GLU A 350 -1.38 16.85 -1.35
N LYS A 351 -1.64 17.56 -2.45
CA LYS A 351 -0.66 17.76 -3.53
C LYS A 351 0.62 18.45 -3.06
N ARG A 352 0.56 19.46 -2.18
CA ARG A 352 1.78 20.12 -1.67
C ARG A 352 2.65 19.16 -0.85
N HIS A 353 2.05 18.37 0.04
CA HIS A 353 2.80 17.42 0.89
C HIS A 353 3.33 16.24 0.05
N ILE A 354 2.54 15.72 -0.88
CA ILE A 354 2.99 14.67 -1.82
C ILE A 354 4.14 15.19 -2.71
N ASN A 355 4.06 16.43 -3.21
CA ASN A 355 5.16 17.00 -4.00
C ASN A 355 6.43 17.20 -3.16
N TRP A 356 6.29 17.61 -1.90
CA TRP A 356 7.42 17.75 -0.98
C TRP A 356 8.12 16.41 -0.74
N ILE A 357 7.39 15.33 -0.41
CA ILE A 357 8.03 14.02 -0.19
C ILE A 357 8.61 13.42 -1.48
N ARG A 358 8.03 13.72 -2.66
CA ARG A 358 8.64 13.36 -3.95
C ARG A 358 9.95 14.10 -4.19
N LYS A 359 10.02 15.39 -3.87
CA LYS A 359 11.26 16.19 -3.93
C LYS A 359 12.33 15.61 -2.99
N LEU A 360 11.96 15.27 -1.76
CA LEU A 360 12.84 14.60 -0.79
C LEU A 360 13.35 13.26 -1.33
N TYR A 361 12.46 12.43 -1.88
CA TYR A 361 12.83 11.13 -2.41
C TYR A 361 13.76 11.26 -3.63
N ILE A 362 13.56 12.24 -4.51
CA ILE A 362 14.50 12.53 -5.61
C ILE A 362 15.87 12.95 -5.04
N TYR A 363 15.90 13.82 -4.03
CA TYR A 363 17.14 14.25 -3.39
C TYR A 363 17.94 13.06 -2.81
N MET A 364 17.26 12.05 -2.27
CA MET A 364 17.88 10.88 -1.66
C MET A 364 18.42 9.85 -2.67
N GLU A 365 18.02 9.92 -3.94
CA GLU A 365 18.39 8.97 -4.99
C GLU A 365 19.88 8.62 -5.10
N PRO A 366 20.84 9.58 -5.06
CA PRO A 366 22.26 9.27 -5.19
C PRO A 366 22.86 8.57 -3.96
N PHE A 367 22.17 8.56 -2.81
CA PHE A 367 22.69 8.08 -1.52
C PHE A 367 22.16 6.72 -1.10
N VAL A 368 21.21 6.17 -1.86
CA VAL A 368 20.48 4.93 -1.52
C VAL A 368 20.77 3.84 -2.54
N SER A 369 20.23 2.64 -2.30
CA SER A 369 20.34 1.51 -3.22
C SER A 369 19.91 1.90 -4.64
N LYS A 370 20.55 1.30 -5.64
CA LYS A 370 20.29 1.56 -7.06
C LYS A 370 20.30 0.26 -7.85
N SER A 371 19.58 0.27 -8.97
CA SER A 371 19.52 -0.84 -9.94
C SER A 371 19.17 -2.22 -9.33
N PRO A 372 18.00 -2.39 -8.70
CA PRO A 372 16.94 -1.41 -8.52
C PRO A 372 17.08 -0.58 -7.23
N ARG A 373 16.49 0.61 -7.22
CA ARG A 373 16.24 1.38 -5.98
C ARG A 373 15.19 0.65 -5.16
N GLY A 374 15.64 -0.04 -4.11
CA GLY A 374 14.84 -0.95 -3.30
C GLY A 374 13.78 -0.23 -2.49
N ALA A 375 12.65 -0.88 -2.30
CA ALA A 375 11.54 -0.39 -1.49
C ALA A 375 10.97 -1.53 -0.64
N TYR A 376 10.25 -1.21 0.43
CA TYR A 376 9.64 -2.18 1.32
C TYR A 376 8.14 -2.29 1.05
N VAL A 377 7.64 -3.51 0.79
CA VAL A 377 6.26 -3.72 0.33
C VAL A 377 5.20 -3.32 1.37
N ASN A 378 5.50 -3.43 2.67
CA ASN A 378 4.59 -2.96 3.72
C ASN A 378 4.52 -1.43 3.81
N TYR A 379 5.50 -0.71 3.23
CA TYR A 379 5.45 0.73 2.99
C TYR A 379 5.05 0.99 1.56
N ARG A 380 3.84 0.53 1.23
CA ARG A 380 3.30 0.58 -0.13
C ARG A 380 3.39 2.00 -0.69
N ASP A 381 3.83 2.10 -1.95
CA ASP A 381 4.01 3.36 -2.65
C ASP A 381 3.59 3.20 -4.11
N LEU A 382 2.48 3.80 -4.51
CA LEU A 382 2.01 3.74 -5.90
C LEU A 382 2.89 4.59 -6.84
N ASP A 383 3.69 5.53 -6.33
CA ASP A 383 4.58 6.36 -7.16
C ASP A 383 5.71 5.55 -7.82
N ILE A 384 6.09 4.39 -7.26
CA ILE A 384 7.14 3.54 -7.85
C ILE A 384 6.62 2.66 -9.00
N GLY A 385 5.34 2.76 -9.33
CA GLY A 385 4.70 2.11 -10.47
C GLY A 385 3.48 1.28 -10.06
N VAL A 386 2.53 1.19 -10.98
CA VAL A 386 1.29 0.42 -10.82
C VAL A 386 1.05 -0.50 -12.01
N ASN A 387 0.25 -1.53 -11.76
CA ASN A 387 -0.39 -2.38 -12.74
C ASN A 387 -1.41 -1.59 -13.57
N ASN A 388 -1.95 -2.20 -14.62
CA ASN A 388 -3.07 -1.61 -15.34
C ASN A 388 -4.33 -1.71 -14.46
N ASN A 389 -4.94 -0.57 -14.17
CA ASN A 389 -6.15 -0.48 -13.32
C ASN A 389 -7.29 -1.34 -13.90
N ASN A 390 -7.37 -1.39 -15.24
CA ASN A 390 -8.31 -2.22 -15.98
C ASN A 390 -7.57 -3.22 -16.89
N GLY A 391 -7.92 -4.50 -16.76
CA GLY A 391 -7.50 -5.56 -17.67
C GLY A 391 -6.15 -6.22 -17.34
N TYR A 392 -5.55 -6.82 -18.36
CA TYR A 392 -4.33 -7.61 -18.22
C TYR A 392 -3.11 -6.73 -17.92
N THR A 393 -2.29 -7.13 -16.94
CA THR A 393 -0.99 -6.52 -16.67
C THR A 393 0.12 -7.49 -17.02
N SER A 394 1.00 -7.08 -17.94
CA SER A 394 2.18 -7.88 -18.28
C SER A 394 3.22 -7.90 -17.17
N TYR A 395 3.98 -8.99 -17.07
CA TYR A 395 5.14 -9.07 -16.18
C TYR A 395 6.12 -7.91 -16.37
N LYS A 396 6.34 -7.46 -17.62
CA LYS A 396 7.24 -6.33 -17.93
C LYS A 396 6.75 -5.02 -17.30
N LYS A 397 5.45 -4.74 -17.35
CA LYS A 397 4.84 -3.54 -16.72
C LYS A 397 4.97 -3.62 -15.20
N ALA A 398 4.59 -4.74 -14.61
CA ALA A 398 4.67 -4.94 -13.17
C ALA A 398 6.12 -4.97 -12.65
N SER A 399 7.09 -5.36 -13.49
CA SER A 399 8.52 -5.36 -13.12
C SER A 399 9.06 -3.96 -12.82
N ILE A 400 8.39 -2.88 -13.21
CA ILE A 400 8.81 -1.50 -12.87
C ILE A 400 8.83 -1.31 -11.35
N TRP A 401 7.80 -1.79 -10.66
CA TRP A 401 7.68 -1.73 -9.20
C TRP A 401 8.12 -3.04 -8.54
N GLY A 402 7.84 -4.19 -9.15
CA GLY A 402 8.03 -5.52 -8.55
C GLY A 402 9.46 -5.83 -8.17
N VAL A 403 10.44 -5.45 -9.01
CA VAL A 403 11.86 -5.66 -8.71
C VAL A 403 12.38 -4.72 -7.61
N LYS A 404 11.71 -3.59 -7.35
CA LYS A 404 12.07 -2.70 -6.24
C LYS A 404 11.70 -3.33 -4.89
N TYR A 405 10.53 -3.98 -4.82
CA TYR A 405 10.11 -4.71 -3.62
C TYR A 405 10.84 -6.04 -3.45
N PHE A 406 11.00 -6.81 -4.54
CA PHE A 406 11.36 -8.23 -4.44
C PHE A 406 12.67 -8.62 -5.14
N LYS A 407 13.39 -7.67 -5.77
CA LYS A 407 14.61 -7.94 -6.55
C LYS A 407 14.45 -9.17 -7.46
N ASN A 408 15.34 -10.16 -7.31
CA ASN A 408 15.39 -11.39 -8.08
C ASN A 408 14.20 -12.33 -7.77
N ASN A 409 13.56 -12.20 -6.61
CA ASN A 409 12.44 -13.04 -6.18
C ASN A 409 11.15 -12.74 -6.95
N PHE A 410 11.04 -11.57 -7.60
CA PHE A 410 9.83 -11.17 -8.32
C PHE A 410 9.40 -12.18 -9.39
N LYS A 411 10.37 -12.75 -10.11
CA LYS A 411 10.08 -13.75 -11.16
C LYS A 411 9.53 -15.05 -10.57
N ARG A 412 10.04 -15.48 -9.41
CA ARG A 412 9.52 -16.66 -8.70
C ARG A 412 8.10 -16.39 -8.21
N LEU A 413 7.84 -15.23 -7.61
CA LEU A 413 6.49 -14.82 -7.20
C LEU A 413 5.49 -14.90 -8.38
N ALA A 414 5.84 -14.37 -9.54
CA ALA A 414 4.98 -14.43 -10.73
C ALA A 414 4.71 -15.87 -11.20
N LYS A 415 5.71 -16.76 -11.12
CA LYS A 415 5.51 -18.20 -11.42
C LYS A 415 4.55 -18.86 -10.43
N VAL A 416 4.72 -18.61 -9.13
CA VAL A 416 3.82 -19.13 -8.09
C VAL A 416 2.40 -18.60 -8.31
N LYS A 417 2.25 -17.29 -8.53
CA LYS A 417 0.98 -16.64 -8.85
C LYS A 417 0.28 -17.32 -10.04
N THR A 418 1.02 -17.59 -11.10
CA THR A 418 0.50 -18.25 -12.31
C THR A 418 -0.05 -19.66 -12.01
N LYS A 419 0.57 -20.38 -11.08
CA LYS A 419 0.15 -21.73 -10.69
C LYS A 419 -1.10 -21.72 -9.80
N VAL A 420 -1.17 -20.80 -8.83
CA VAL A 420 -2.23 -20.81 -7.79
C VAL A 420 -3.44 -19.96 -8.15
N ASP A 421 -3.26 -18.94 -8.98
CA ASP A 421 -4.32 -18.05 -9.46
C ASP A 421 -4.07 -17.65 -10.93
N PRO A 422 -4.24 -18.60 -11.87
CA PRO A 422 -3.93 -18.38 -13.29
C PRO A 422 -4.79 -17.29 -13.93
N LEU A 423 -6.03 -17.11 -13.46
CA LEU A 423 -6.98 -16.11 -13.93
C LEU A 423 -6.79 -14.74 -13.26
N ASN A 424 -5.81 -14.60 -12.36
CA ASN A 424 -5.49 -13.33 -11.71
C ASN A 424 -6.72 -12.70 -11.02
N PHE A 425 -7.45 -13.53 -10.26
CA PHE A 425 -8.60 -13.13 -9.46
C PHE A 425 -8.18 -12.21 -8.31
N PHE A 426 -7.17 -12.62 -7.54
CA PHE A 426 -6.59 -11.84 -6.45
C PHE A 426 -5.67 -10.77 -7.04
N ARG A 427 -6.19 -9.55 -7.26
CA ARG A 427 -5.44 -8.49 -7.92
C ARG A 427 -5.68 -7.11 -7.31
N SER A 428 -4.69 -6.26 -7.47
CA SER A 428 -4.69 -4.85 -7.12
C SER A 428 -3.69 -4.09 -7.99
N GLU A 429 -3.59 -2.79 -7.75
CA GLU A 429 -2.68 -1.84 -8.40
C GLU A 429 -1.21 -2.28 -8.29
N GLN A 430 -0.85 -3.10 -7.31
CA GLN A 430 0.50 -3.66 -7.15
C GLN A 430 0.48 -5.13 -6.72
N SER A 431 -0.51 -5.89 -7.18
CA SER A 431 -0.49 -7.35 -7.00
C SER A 431 0.51 -8.01 -7.94
N ILE A 432 1.09 -9.14 -7.51
CA ILE A 432 1.92 -9.97 -8.39
C ILE A 432 1.11 -10.38 -9.63
N PRO A 433 1.63 -10.18 -10.86
CA PRO A 433 0.90 -10.55 -12.07
C PRO A 433 0.97 -12.07 -12.33
N SER A 434 -0.09 -12.62 -12.90
CA SER A 434 -0.03 -13.93 -13.56
C SER A 434 0.74 -13.82 -14.89
N LEU A 435 1.54 -14.84 -15.21
CA LEU A 435 2.22 -14.97 -16.50
C LEU A 435 1.30 -15.54 -17.59
N SER A 436 0.14 -16.08 -17.22
CA SER A 436 -0.87 -16.55 -18.16
C SER A 436 -1.56 -15.37 -18.83
N ARG A 437 -1.64 -15.41 -20.16
CA ARG A 437 -2.43 -14.46 -20.94
C ARG A 437 -3.86 -15.00 -21.06
N PHE A 438 -4.85 -14.17 -20.75
CA PHE A 438 -6.28 -14.55 -20.83
C PHE A 438 -6.65 -15.12 -22.22
N ASP A 439 -6.03 -14.63 -23.30
CA ASP A 439 -6.27 -15.10 -24.67
C ASP A 439 -5.79 -16.55 -24.93
N ASN A 440 -4.86 -17.06 -24.11
CA ASN A 440 -4.26 -18.40 -24.27
C ASN A 440 -4.89 -19.46 -23.37
N ILE A 441 -5.82 -19.08 -22.49
CA ILE A 441 -6.59 -20.04 -21.71
C ILE A 441 -7.76 -20.43 -22.61
N THR A 442 -7.58 -21.49 -23.39
CA THR A 442 -8.71 -22.22 -23.95
C THR A 442 -9.52 -22.67 -22.74
N ILE A 443 -10.60 -21.96 -22.44
CA ILE A 443 -11.67 -22.53 -21.63
C ILE A 443 -12.11 -23.72 -22.48
N ARG A 444 -11.64 -24.92 -22.12
CA ARG A 444 -12.32 -26.14 -22.54
C ARG A 444 -13.66 -26.08 -21.83
N HIS A 445 -14.59 -25.34 -22.41
CA HIS A 445 -15.98 -25.66 -22.26
C HIS A 445 -16.06 -27.10 -22.77
N ASN A 446 -16.14 -28.06 -21.85
CA ASN A 446 -16.85 -29.28 -22.16
C ASN A 446 -18.29 -28.83 -22.43
N THR A 447 -18.55 -28.36 -23.65
CA THR A 447 -19.90 -28.26 -24.18
C THR A 447 -20.40 -29.69 -24.27
N LEU A 448 -21.08 -30.14 -23.23
CA LEU A 448 -22.08 -31.17 -23.39
C LEU A 448 -23.10 -30.65 -24.42
N PRO A 449 -23.51 -31.45 -25.40
CA PRO A 449 -24.53 -31.04 -26.36
C PRO A 449 -25.81 -30.73 -25.58
N CYS A 450 -26.38 -29.55 -25.81
CA CYS A 450 -27.76 -29.28 -25.45
C CYS A 450 -28.65 -30.21 -26.27
N GLU A 451 -29.15 -31.28 -25.67
CA GLU A 451 -30.45 -31.85 -26.00
C GLU A 451 -30.95 -32.73 -24.83
N GLU A 452 -32.13 -32.34 -24.34
CA GLU A 452 -33.12 -33.11 -23.56
C GLU A 452 -32.73 -33.69 -22.18
N GLY A 453 -33.36 -33.11 -21.15
CA GLY A 453 -33.57 -33.76 -19.85
C GLY A 453 -32.69 -33.23 -18.72
N MET A 454 -33.20 -32.23 -18.00
CA MET A 454 -32.72 -31.91 -16.64
C MET A 454 -32.96 -33.12 -15.72
N GLN A 455 -31.93 -33.94 -15.51
CA GLN A 455 -31.77 -34.68 -14.26
C GLN A 455 -30.73 -33.95 -13.42
N LEU A 456 -31.19 -33.50 -12.24
CA LEU A 456 -30.36 -32.96 -11.17
C LEU A 456 -29.26 -33.98 -10.83
N LEU A 457 -28.01 -33.65 -11.17
CA LEU A 457 -26.84 -34.26 -10.56
C LEU A 457 -26.57 -33.50 -9.26
N GLU A 458 -26.90 -34.13 -8.14
CA GLU A 458 -26.51 -33.70 -6.81
C GLU A 458 -24.97 -33.71 -6.72
N PHE A 459 -24.40 -32.54 -6.41
CA PHE A 459 -23.02 -32.44 -5.93
C PHE A 459 -23.02 -32.71 -4.43
N PRO A 460 -22.34 -33.75 -3.92
CA PRO A 460 -22.20 -33.93 -2.48
C PRO A 460 -21.19 -32.89 -1.95
N ASP A 461 -21.62 -32.15 -0.93
CA ASP A 461 -20.81 -31.35 0.00
C ASP A 461 -20.13 -30.07 -0.53
N ALA A 462 -20.84 -29.28 -1.34
CA ALA A 462 -20.66 -27.83 -1.27
C ALA A 462 -21.39 -27.32 -0.02
N LEU A 463 -20.66 -26.83 0.98
CA LEU A 463 -21.22 -26.09 2.10
C LEU A 463 -22.02 -24.90 1.53
N HIS A 464 -23.34 -25.07 1.43
CA HIS A 464 -24.26 -23.99 1.15
C HIS A 464 -24.06 -22.92 2.22
N TYR A 465 -23.54 -21.77 1.83
CA TYR A 465 -23.55 -20.60 2.68
C TYR A 465 -24.99 -20.30 3.06
N VAL A 466 -25.32 -20.50 4.34
CA VAL A 466 -26.60 -20.07 4.90
C VAL A 466 -26.52 -18.57 5.06
N TYR A 467 -27.30 -17.85 4.26
CA TYR A 467 -27.42 -16.40 4.38
C TYR A 467 -27.82 -16.04 5.81
N ASP A 468 -26.92 -15.36 6.51
CA ASP A 468 -27.15 -14.81 7.83
C ASP A 468 -26.93 -13.29 7.75
N ALA A 469 -28.00 -12.55 8.01
CA ALA A 469 -28.01 -11.10 7.97
C ALA A 469 -27.08 -10.46 9.01
N SER A 470 -26.67 -11.20 10.06
CA SER A 470 -25.70 -10.72 11.04
C SER A 470 -24.25 -10.65 10.51
N HIS A 471 -23.95 -11.34 9.40
CA HIS A 471 -22.65 -11.26 8.71
C HIS A 471 -22.61 -10.13 7.65
N VAL A 472 -23.73 -9.43 7.43
CA VAL A 472 -23.84 -8.34 6.46
C VAL A 472 -24.09 -7.04 7.25
N ILE A 473 -23.05 -6.24 7.43
CA ILE A 473 -23.23 -4.89 7.96
C ILE A 473 -23.82 -4.04 6.82
N GLN A 474 -25.08 -3.61 6.96
CA GLN A 474 -25.62 -2.59 6.06
C GLN A 474 -24.84 -1.29 6.30
N VAL A 475 -24.22 -0.79 5.25
CA VAL A 475 -23.72 0.58 5.19
C VAL A 475 -24.94 1.48 5.02
N ASP A 476 -25.03 2.56 5.81
CA ASP A 476 -26.07 3.57 5.65
C ASP A 476 -26.19 3.99 4.18
N ASP A 477 -27.42 4.05 3.68
CA ASP A 477 -27.71 4.46 2.32
C ASP A 477 -27.06 5.82 2.04
N MET A 478 -25.97 5.81 1.27
CA MET A 478 -25.49 7.03 0.64
C MET A 478 -26.59 7.50 -0.31
N GLU A 479 -27.22 8.63 0.00
CA GLU A 479 -28.11 9.32 -0.94
C GLU A 479 -27.30 9.66 -2.21
N VAL A 480 -27.44 8.79 -3.20
CA VAL A 480 -26.96 9.04 -4.55
C VAL A 480 -27.81 10.19 -5.10
N ARG A 481 -27.19 11.36 -5.24
CA ARG A 481 -27.84 12.50 -5.89
C ARG A 481 -28.22 12.11 -7.33
N ASP A 482 -29.45 12.36 -7.74
CA ASP A 482 -30.00 12.08 -9.07
C ASP A 482 -29.34 12.87 -10.23
N ASN A 483 -28.23 13.55 -9.97
CA ASN A 483 -27.47 14.35 -10.94
C ASN A 483 -26.09 13.76 -11.28
N LEU A 484 -25.91 12.45 -11.13
CA LEU A 484 -24.71 11.76 -11.61
C LEU A 484 -24.55 11.96 -13.12
N THR A 485 -23.42 12.56 -13.50
CA THR A 485 -23.02 12.65 -14.91
C THR A 485 -22.42 11.30 -15.28
N VAL A 486 -23.07 10.59 -16.20
CA VAL A 486 -22.61 9.28 -16.66
C VAL A 486 -21.51 9.49 -17.70
N GLU A 487 -20.28 9.09 -17.37
CA GLU A 487 -19.18 9.12 -18.33
C GLU A 487 -19.31 7.96 -19.34
N THR A 488 -19.30 8.32 -20.62
CA THR A 488 -19.25 7.38 -21.75
C THR A 488 -17.87 7.44 -22.38
N TRP A 489 -17.36 6.29 -22.83
CA TRP A 489 -15.99 6.18 -23.35
C TRP A 489 -15.98 5.65 -24.77
N PRO A 490 -15.14 6.18 -25.68
CA PRO A 490 -15.13 5.76 -27.07
C PRO A 490 -14.32 4.47 -27.22
N VAL A 491 -14.88 3.49 -27.91
CA VAL A 491 -14.29 2.13 -28.04
C VAL A 491 -13.66 1.90 -29.40
N ARG A 492 -14.27 2.41 -30.47
CA ARG A 492 -13.80 2.23 -31.85
C ARG A 492 -14.39 3.26 -32.80
N ILE A 493 -13.71 3.47 -33.91
CA ILE A 493 -14.21 4.25 -35.05
C ILE A 493 -14.73 3.26 -36.09
N GLU A 494 -16.00 3.39 -36.45
CA GLU A 494 -16.65 2.49 -37.41
C GLU A 494 -16.65 3.04 -38.84
N ASP A 495 -16.64 4.36 -38.99
CA ASP A 495 -16.80 4.99 -40.30
C ASP A 495 -16.18 6.40 -40.33
N ARG A 496 -15.95 6.92 -41.53
CA ARG A 496 -15.34 8.23 -41.76
C ARG A 496 -16.00 8.94 -42.94
N GLU A 497 -16.47 10.16 -42.74
CA GLU A 497 -17.15 10.97 -43.75
C GLU A 497 -16.48 12.34 -43.89
N VAL A 498 -16.46 12.90 -45.11
CA VAL A 498 -15.99 14.27 -45.37
C VAL A 498 -17.17 15.12 -45.83
N LYS A 499 -17.50 16.17 -45.08
CA LYS A 499 -18.57 17.12 -45.43
C LYS A 499 -17.98 18.43 -45.93
N ARG A 500 -18.44 18.89 -47.10
CA ARG A 500 -18.12 20.23 -47.63
C ARG A 500 -19.20 21.22 -47.21
N LEU A 501 -18.83 22.19 -46.38
CA LEU A 501 -19.71 23.29 -45.95
C LEU A 501 -19.00 24.62 -46.23
N ARG A 502 -19.66 25.50 -47.01
CA ARG A 502 -19.19 26.86 -47.32
C ARG A 502 -17.72 26.92 -47.77
N GLY A 503 -17.31 25.99 -48.64
CA GLY A 503 -15.96 25.94 -49.20
C GLY A 503 -14.88 25.31 -48.32
N LYS A 504 -15.23 24.77 -47.14
CA LYS A 504 -14.31 24.02 -46.26
C LYS A 504 -14.69 22.56 -46.16
N GLU A 505 -13.70 21.68 -46.17
CA GLU A 505 -13.84 20.25 -45.89
C GLU A 505 -13.71 20.01 -44.39
N ILE A 506 -14.73 19.37 -43.80
CA ILE A 506 -14.74 18.95 -42.40
C ILE A 506 -14.79 17.44 -42.40
N VAL A 507 -13.80 16.82 -41.75
CA VAL A 507 -13.77 15.37 -41.60
C VAL A 507 -14.38 14.95 -40.29
N LEU A 508 -15.34 14.01 -40.37
CA LEU A 508 -16.03 13.41 -39.25
C LEU A 508 -15.75 11.92 -39.19
N VAL A 509 -15.71 11.38 -37.98
CA VAL A 509 -15.60 9.94 -37.70
C VAL A 509 -16.81 9.48 -36.89
N LYS A 510 -17.34 8.31 -37.23
CA LYS A 510 -18.43 7.66 -36.51
C LYS A 510 -17.84 6.91 -35.33
N VAL A 511 -18.07 7.41 -34.12
CA VAL A 511 -17.50 6.89 -32.88
C VAL A 511 -18.56 6.08 -32.15
N ILE A 512 -18.17 4.87 -31.74
CA ILE A 512 -18.98 4.03 -30.85
C ILE A 512 -18.54 4.30 -29.41
N TRP A 513 -19.48 4.72 -28.58
CA TRP A 513 -19.32 4.97 -27.17
C TRP A 513 -19.95 3.84 -26.38
N VAL A 514 -19.30 3.39 -25.32
CA VAL A 514 -19.87 2.46 -24.35
C VAL A 514 -20.12 3.21 -23.05
N GLY A 515 -21.34 3.05 -22.53
CA GLY A 515 -21.71 3.52 -21.21
C GLY A 515 -22.61 2.51 -20.48
N PRO A 516 -23.05 2.84 -19.26
CA PRO A 516 -23.93 1.99 -18.44
C PRO A 516 -25.27 1.62 -19.09
N THR A 517 -25.75 2.43 -20.04
CA THR A 517 -27.01 2.21 -20.77
C THR A 517 -26.83 1.51 -22.12
N GLY A 518 -25.60 1.08 -22.46
CA GLY A 518 -25.28 0.35 -23.69
C GLY A 518 -24.37 1.10 -24.66
N GLU A 519 -24.27 0.61 -25.90
CA GLU A 519 -23.56 1.28 -26.98
C GLU A 519 -24.36 2.47 -27.51
N SER A 520 -23.72 3.63 -27.68
CA SER A 520 -24.28 4.79 -28.38
C SER A 520 -23.32 5.26 -29.47
N VAL A 521 -23.85 5.97 -30.47
CA VAL A 521 -23.13 6.30 -31.69
C VAL A 521 -23.23 7.79 -31.96
N THR A 522 -22.09 8.47 -32.13
CA THR A 522 -22.06 9.88 -32.55
C THR A 522 -21.08 10.10 -33.70
N TRP A 523 -21.27 11.19 -34.45
CA TRP A 523 -20.30 11.67 -35.44
C TRP A 523 -19.49 12.81 -34.84
N GLU A 524 -18.19 12.59 -34.66
CA GLU A 524 -17.28 13.55 -34.04
C GLU A 524 -16.25 14.06 -35.05
N SER A 525 -15.67 15.23 -34.78
CA SER A 525 -14.57 15.76 -35.59
C SER A 525 -13.33 14.87 -35.48
N GLU A 526 -12.77 14.46 -36.62
CA GLU A 526 -11.58 13.60 -36.66
C GLU A 526 -10.38 14.25 -35.95
N SER A 527 -10.17 15.56 -36.13
CA SER A 527 -9.08 16.29 -35.49
C SER A 527 -9.23 16.36 -33.97
N LYS A 528 -10.46 16.50 -33.47
CA LYS A 528 -10.76 16.46 -32.03
C LYS A 528 -10.50 15.06 -31.46
N MET A 529 -10.98 14.02 -32.14
CA MET A 529 -10.80 12.64 -31.70
C MET A 529 -9.33 12.20 -31.72
N LYS A 530 -8.52 12.65 -32.69
CA LYS A 530 -7.07 12.36 -32.71
C LYS A 530 -6.30 12.99 -31.56
N VAL A 531 -6.77 14.12 -31.02
CA VAL A 531 -6.14 14.78 -29.87
C VAL A 531 -6.56 14.12 -28.56
N SER A 532 -7.85 13.80 -28.42
CA SER A 532 -8.40 13.26 -27.17
C SER A 532 -8.24 11.75 -27.03
N TYR A 533 -8.25 10.99 -28.13
CA TYR A 533 -8.24 9.53 -28.17
C TYR A 533 -7.37 9.00 -29.34
N PRO A 534 -6.06 9.31 -29.34
CA PRO A 534 -5.15 8.97 -30.44
C PRO A 534 -5.06 7.46 -30.72
N GLU A 535 -5.27 6.62 -29.71
CA GLU A 535 -5.25 5.15 -29.79
C GLU A 535 -6.33 4.55 -30.70
N LEU A 536 -7.42 5.28 -30.96
CA LEU A 536 -8.49 4.84 -31.86
C LEU A 536 -8.11 4.97 -33.35
N PHE A 537 -6.98 5.62 -33.65
CA PHE A 537 -6.48 5.82 -35.01
C PHE A 537 -5.23 4.95 -35.24
N PRO A 538 -5.31 3.90 -36.08
CA PRO A 538 -4.14 3.10 -36.38
C PRO A 538 -3.06 3.95 -37.05
N SER A 539 -1.85 3.93 -36.51
CA SER A 539 -0.67 4.54 -37.14
C SER A 539 -0.38 3.83 -38.48
N ASN A 540 -0.14 4.61 -39.54
CA ASN A 540 0.17 4.11 -40.88
C ASN A 540 1.39 3.18 -40.88
N TYR A 541 1.13 1.88 -40.78
CA TYR A 541 1.94 0.81 -41.34
C TYR A 541 0.99 -0.07 -42.17
N GLU A 542 0.62 0.37 -43.37
CA GLU A 542 0.08 -0.56 -44.36
C GLU A 542 1.25 -1.14 -45.17
N CYS A 543 1.43 -2.46 -45.12
CA CYS A 543 1.28 -3.34 -46.28
C CYS A 543 1.81 -4.76 -45.97
N SER A 544 0.92 -5.75 -45.85
CA SER A 544 1.04 -7.05 -46.55
C SER A 544 -0.06 -8.01 -46.10
N LEU A 545 -1.04 -8.23 -47.00
CA LEU A 545 -1.57 -9.53 -47.43
C LEU A 545 -2.95 -9.34 -48.09
N LYS A 546 -2.92 -8.90 -49.36
CA LYS A 546 -3.91 -9.34 -50.35
C LYS A 546 -3.21 -10.29 -51.31
N ARG A 547 -3.42 -11.60 -51.14
CA ARG A 547 -3.47 -12.63 -52.21
C ARG A 547 -3.56 -14.03 -51.58
N SER A 548 -4.78 -14.55 -51.48
CA SER A 548 -5.10 -15.94 -51.84
C SER A 548 -6.61 -16.09 -51.93
N LEU A 549 -7.06 -17.01 -52.77
CA LEU A 549 -8.44 -17.40 -53.06
C LEU A 549 -9.21 -16.54 -54.09
N LYS A 550 -8.74 -16.68 -55.34
CA LYS A 550 -9.65 -16.87 -56.49
C LYS A 550 -10.32 -18.25 -56.38
N GLN A 551 -11.61 -18.27 -56.75
CA GLN A 551 -12.33 -19.37 -57.39
C GLN A 551 -12.48 -20.70 -56.63
N THR A 552 -13.68 -20.92 -56.09
CA THR A 552 -14.57 -21.97 -56.63
C THR A 552 -16.01 -21.52 -56.40
N GLY A 553 -16.78 -21.47 -57.49
CA GLY A 553 -18.17 -21.06 -57.46
C GLY A 553 -19.06 -22.16 -56.91
N LYS A 554 -20.07 -21.76 -56.13
CA LYS A 554 -21.38 -22.39 -56.12
C LYS A 554 -22.41 -21.34 -55.69
N ARG A 555 -23.34 -21.08 -56.62
CA ARG A 555 -24.51 -20.23 -56.45
C ARG A 555 -25.49 -20.93 -55.52
N THR A 556 -26.05 -20.21 -54.56
CA THR A 556 -27.36 -20.51 -54.00
C THR A 556 -28.10 -19.19 -53.74
N PHE A 557 -29.20 -18.99 -54.47
CA PHE A 557 -30.16 -17.90 -54.31
C PHE A 557 -31.20 -18.31 -53.29
N ILE A 558 -31.53 -17.46 -52.29
CA ILE A 558 -32.87 -17.44 -51.64
C ILE A 558 -33.24 -15.99 -51.23
N VAL A 559 -34.10 -15.40 -52.07
CA VAL A 559 -35.36 -14.65 -51.83
C VAL A 559 -35.46 -13.62 -50.69
N HIS A 560 -35.69 -12.37 -51.11
CA HIS A 560 -36.32 -11.27 -50.36
C HIS A 560 -37.83 -11.53 -50.14
N SER A 561 -38.34 -11.22 -48.95
CA SER A 561 -39.76 -10.86 -48.77
C SER A 561 -39.87 -9.54 -48.01
N GLY A 562 -40.35 -8.51 -48.68
CA GLY A 562 -40.73 -7.24 -48.07
C GLY A 562 -42.12 -7.31 -47.45
N TYR A 563 -42.38 -6.40 -46.52
CA TYR A 563 -43.73 -5.88 -46.27
C TYR A 563 -43.68 -4.36 -46.30
N LYS A 564 -44.66 -3.79 -46.99
CA LYS A 564 -44.77 -2.38 -47.34
C LYS A 564 -46.10 -1.87 -46.78
N SER A 565 -46.08 -0.60 -46.35
CA SER A 565 -47.18 0.38 -46.47
C SER A 565 -48.21 0.40 -45.31
N LEU A 566 -48.80 1.52 -44.86
CA LEU A 566 -49.21 2.77 -45.52
C LEU A 566 -49.42 3.96 -44.52
N LYS A 567 -49.24 5.18 -45.08
CA LYS A 567 -50.04 6.44 -44.93
C LYS A 567 -49.71 7.55 -43.88
N ARG A 568 -49.22 8.66 -44.49
CA ARG A 568 -49.14 10.13 -44.24
C ARG A 568 -50.45 10.84 -43.75
N PRO A 569 -50.59 12.21 -43.59
CA PRO A 569 -49.69 13.37 -43.95
C PRO A 569 -49.61 14.64 -43.01
N ARG A 570 -48.60 15.49 -43.33
CA ARG A 570 -48.43 16.99 -43.32
C ARG A 570 -49.47 17.89 -42.59
N THR A 571 -49.07 18.95 -41.87
CA THR A 571 -48.66 20.34 -42.29
C THR A 571 -48.26 21.14 -41.00
N MET A 572 -47.90 22.43 -40.92
CA MET A 572 -46.95 23.41 -41.51
C MET A 572 -47.13 24.71 -40.64
N TRP A 573 -46.11 25.59 -40.52
CA TRP A 573 -46.09 26.96 -39.90
C TRP A 573 -45.88 27.04 -38.36
N SER A 574 -45.10 27.96 -37.74
CA SER A 574 -44.15 29.01 -38.18
C SER A 574 -43.49 29.74 -36.98
N LEU A 575 -42.29 30.34 -37.20
CA LEU A 575 -41.76 31.64 -36.66
C LEU A 575 -41.61 31.80 -35.12
N LYS A 576 -40.47 32.18 -34.50
CA LYS A 576 -39.53 33.30 -34.77
C LYS A 576 -38.20 33.12 -33.98
N ARG A 577 -37.09 33.46 -34.66
CA ARG A 577 -35.86 34.21 -34.29
C ARG A 577 -35.70 34.73 -32.84
N ALA A 578 -34.51 34.98 -32.28
CA ALA A 578 -33.10 34.81 -32.65
C ALA A 578 -32.26 35.38 -31.48
N ASP A 579 -31.02 34.87 -31.32
CA ASP A 579 -29.74 35.58 -31.09
C ASP A 579 -29.71 36.78 -30.11
N GLU A 580 -28.73 36.95 -29.22
CA GLU A 580 -27.29 36.85 -29.41
C GLU A 580 -26.60 37.05 -28.03
N ARG A 581 -25.40 36.49 -27.85
CA ARG A 581 -24.47 36.83 -26.73
C ARG A 581 -23.68 38.12 -27.12
N PRO A 582 -22.51 38.49 -26.54
CA PRO A 582 -21.84 38.17 -25.26
C PRO A 582 -21.15 39.43 -24.59
N VAL A 583 -20.36 39.17 -23.51
CA VAL A 583 -19.03 39.78 -23.19
C VAL A 583 -18.88 40.69 -21.93
N SER A 584 -18.11 40.15 -20.97
CA SER A 584 -17.09 40.67 -20.01
C SER A 584 -17.24 41.93 -19.12
N VAL A 585 -17.18 41.70 -17.79
CA VAL A 585 -16.29 42.22 -16.67
C VAL A 585 -15.31 43.39 -17.03
N PRO A 586 -14.94 44.39 -16.16
CA PRO A 586 -14.60 44.27 -14.71
C PRO A 586 -14.72 45.48 -13.71
N PHE A 587 -14.62 45.17 -12.39
CA PHE A 587 -14.04 45.94 -11.23
C PHE A 587 -14.65 47.33 -10.84
N ARG A 588 -14.84 47.83 -9.59
CA ARG A 588 -14.20 47.64 -8.25
C ARG A 588 -14.99 48.40 -7.13
N ARG A 589 -14.97 47.86 -5.89
CA ARG A 589 -14.99 48.45 -4.50
C ARG A 589 -16.12 49.37 -3.95
N LEU A 590 -16.61 49.05 -2.73
CA LEU A 590 -16.45 49.86 -1.50
C LEU A 590 -16.76 49.06 -0.19
N LEU A 591 -16.15 49.50 0.93
CA LEU A 591 -16.13 49.01 2.33
C LEU A 591 -17.48 49.20 3.08
N GLU A 592 -17.84 48.58 4.22
CA GLU A 592 -17.30 48.74 5.59
C GLU A 592 -17.87 47.73 6.65
N LEU A 593 -17.00 47.39 7.63
CA LEU A 593 -17.14 47.21 9.10
C LEU A 593 -18.36 46.51 9.77
N VAL A 594 -18.08 45.55 10.67
CA VAL A 594 -18.35 45.60 12.15
C VAL A 594 -17.38 44.66 12.90
N ARG A 595 -16.96 45.10 14.10
CA ARG A 595 -16.01 44.56 15.10
C ARG A 595 -16.86 44.29 16.38
N LEU A 596 -16.76 43.20 17.14
CA LEU A 596 -15.88 42.96 18.30
C LEU A 596 -16.47 41.78 19.12
N SER A 597 -15.64 40.86 19.61
CA SER A 597 -15.38 40.60 21.05
C SER A 597 -14.80 39.20 21.29
N GLU A 598 -13.65 39.20 21.95
CA GLU A 598 -12.99 38.07 22.64
C GLU A 598 -13.30 38.24 24.15
N PRO A 599 -13.17 37.21 25.03
CA PRO A 599 -11.82 36.78 25.42
C PRO A 599 -11.65 35.30 25.85
N GLY A 600 -10.40 34.82 25.76
CA GLY A 600 -9.77 34.11 26.88
C GLY A 600 -9.80 32.59 26.87
N GLY A 601 -8.69 31.98 26.45
CA GLY A 601 -8.39 30.57 26.71
C GLY A 601 -6.99 30.21 26.23
N ARG A 602 -6.00 30.30 27.12
CA ARG A 602 -4.66 29.74 26.90
C ARG A 602 -4.78 28.22 26.73
N LEU A 603 -4.48 27.71 25.55
CA LEU A 603 -4.14 26.31 25.34
C LEU A 603 -2.66 26.21 25.01
N SER A 604 -1.93 25.54 25.90
CA SER A 604 -0.55 25.13 25.71
C SER A 604 -0.47 24.14 24.55
N GLU A 605 0.01 24.59 23.40
CA GLU A 605 0.38 23.72 22.28
C GLU A 605 1.72 23.05 22.57
N GLN A 606 1.66 21.85 23.15
CA GLN A 606 2.72 20.84 23.05
C GLN A 606 2.05 19.50 22.71
N ALA A 607 1.64 19.34 21.45
CA ALA A 607 1.35 18.03 20.90
C ALA A 607 2.67 17.45 20.37
N GLN A 608 3.32 16.60 21.17
CA GLN A 608 4.44 15.77 20.71
C GLN A 608 3.89 14.70 19.76
N PHE A 609 4.53 14.58 18.60
CA PHE A 609 4.13 13.67 17.53
C PHE A 609 4.55 12.24 17.87
N GLN A 610 3.59 11.31 17.80
CA GLN A 610 3.82 9.87 17.90
C GLN A 610 4.33 9.34 16.54
N PRO A 611 5.50 8.69 16.47
CA PRO A 611 5.95 8.01 15.26
C PRO A 611 5.17 6.70 15.05
N LEU A 612 4.61 6.51 13.86
CA LEU A 612 3.99 5.28 13.34
C LEU A 612 5.01 4.15 13.06
#